data_AF-H9KWU0-F1
#
_entry.id   AF-H9KWU0-F1
#
_cell.length_a   1.000
_cell.length_b   1.000
_cell.length_c   1.000
_cell.angle_alpha   90.00
_cell.angle_beta   90.00
_cell.angle_gamma   90.00
#
_symmetry.space_group_name_H-M   'P 1'
#
loop_
_entity.id
_entity.type
_entity.pdbx_description
1 polymer ?
#
loop_
_entity_poly.entity_id
_entity_poly.type
_entity_poly.pdbx_seq_one_letter_code
_entity_poly.pdbx_strand_id
1 'polypeptide(L)'
;MAPYHIRKYRESDRKWVVGLLSRGMAEHVPATFQQLLKLPRTLILLLGGPLALLLVSGSWLLVLVFSLSLFPALWFLARKPWNMFVDMTLHTDMSDITKSYLSERGSCFWVAESREKVVGMVGALPVDDPTLMEKRLQLFHLFVDTEHRRQGIAKALVRTVLQFARDQGYSEVVLDTSTIQLSAMALYESMGFQRTGQFFFCIWARLVAVPSVHFIYHLPSAQAGGL
;
A
#
# COMPACT_ATOMS: atom_id res chain seq x y z
N MET A 1 1.06 -13.17 24.19
CA MET A 1 1.27 -12.10 23.20
C MET A 1 2.52 -11.34 23.60
N ALA A 2 3.45 -11.06 22.68
CA ALA A 2 4.56 -10.17 23.00
C ALA A 2 3.99 -8.75 23.20
N PRO A 3 4.36 -8.04 24.28
CA PRO A 3 3.92 -6.66 24.45
C PRO A 3 4.53 -5.81 23.33
N TYR A 4 3.70 -5.04 22.62
CA TYR A 4 4.14 -4.03 21.68
C TYR A 4 3.79 -2.64 22.20
N HIS A 5 4.57 -1.64 21.81
CA HIS A 5 4.31 -0.24 22.11
C HIS A 5 4.40 0.60 20.84
N ILE A 6 3.49 1.58 20.69
CA ILE A 6 3.50 2.51 19.57
C ILE A 6 4.16 3.80 20.03
N ARG A 7 5.20 4.22 19.31
CA ARG A 7 5.90 5.49 19.55
C ARG A 7 6.17 6.21 18.24
N LYS A 8 6.60 7.48 18.35
CA LYS A 8 7.09 8.23 17.19
C LYS A 8 8.38 7.60 16.64
N TYR A 9 8.54 7.73 15.33
CA TYR A 9 9.75 7.35 14.61
C TYR A 9 11.00 8.04 15.15
N ARG A 10 12.14 7.35 15.08
CA ARG A 10 13.48 7.86 15.35
C ARG A 10 14.39 7.50 14.17
N GLU A 11 15.42 8.30 13.91
CA GLU A 11 16.35 8.03 12.80
C GLU A 11 17.05 6.66 12.87
N SER A 12 17.24 6.12 14.08
CA SER A 12 17.73 4.75 14.29
C SER A 12 16.83 3.67 13.64
N ASP A 13 15.54 3.96 13.46
CA ASP A 13 14.55 3.03 12.93
C ASP A 13 14.58 2.93 11.40
N ARG A 14 15.26 3.88 10.70
CA ARG A 14 15.20 4.04 9.24
C ARG A 14 15.40 2.73 8.49
N LYS A 15 16.44 1.97 8.85
CA LYS A 15 16.78 0.69 8.22
C LYS A 15 15.64 -0.33 8.35
N TRP A 16 14.99 -0.37 9.51
CA TRP A 16 13.88 -1.29 9.77
C TRP A 16 12.62 -0.88 9.03
N VAL A 17 12.28 0.40 9.05
CA VAL A 17 11.11 0.99 8.38
C VAL A 17 11.21 0.79 6.86
N VAL A 18 12.33 1.15 6.24
CA VAL A 18 12.56 0.95 4.79
C VAL A 18 12.54 -0.54 4.43
N GLY A 19 13.13 -1.39 5.27
CA GLY A 19 13.10 -2.83 5.08
C GLY A 19 11.69 -3.41 5.18
N LEU A 20 10.89 -2.93 6.12
CA LEU A 20 9.50 -3.35 6.31
C LEU A 20 8.61 -2.92 5.13
N LEU A 21 8.76 -1.68 4.65
CA LEU A 21 8.10 -1.20 3.42
C LEU A 21 8.42 -2.12 2.23
N SER A 22 9.70 -2.34 1.98
CA SER A 22 10.18 -3.06 0.80
C SER A 22 9.70 -4.52 0.82
N ARG A 23 9.78 -5.19 1.97
CA ARG A 23 9.26 -6.55 2.14
C ARG A 23 7.73 -6.59 2.02
N GLY A 24 7.03 -5.66 2.68
CA GLY A 24 5.57 -5.58 2.65
C GLY A 24 5.03 -5.41 1.24
N MET A 25 5.65 -4.57 0.41
CA MET A 25 5.26 -4.39 -0.99
C MET A 25 5.58 -5.61 -1.86
N ALA A 26 6.68 -6.32 -1.58
CA ALA A 26 7.04 -7.54 -2.32
C ALA A 26 6.04 -8.69 -2.11
N GLU A 27 5.36 -8.75 -0.96
CA GLU A 27 4.34 -9.78 -0.67
C GLU A 27 3.15 -9.77 -1.63
N HIS A 28 2.89 -8.65 -2.31
CA HIS A 28 1.76 -8.53 -3.22
C HIS A 28 2.08 -8.99 -4.66
N VAL A 29 3.36 -9.19 -4.98
CA VAL A 29 3.80 -9.62 -6.33
C VAL A 29 3.16 -10.95 -6.76
N PRO A 30 3.12 -12.01 -5.94
CA PRO A 30 2.47 -13.27 -6.34
C PRO A 30 0.96 -13.12 -6.59
N ALA A 31 0.27 -12.34 -5.77
CA ALA A 31 -1.17 -12.10 -5.93
C ALA A 31 -1.47 -11.28 -7.19
N THR A 32 -0.66 -10.26 -7.48
CA THR A 32 -0.72 -9.52 -8.75
C THR A 32 -0.44 -10.42 -9.94
N PHE A 33 0.55 -11.31 -9.85
CA PHE A 33 0.86 -12.26 -10.91
C PHE A 33 -0.31 -13.23 -11.17
N GLN A 34 -0.92 -13.78 -10.12
CA GLN A 34 -2.11 -14.62 -10.25
C GLN A 34 -3.29 -13.89 -10.88
N GLN A 35 -3.52 -12.62 -10.51
CA GLN A 35 -4.56 -11.80 -11.14
C GLN A 35 -4.24 -11.53 -12.62
N LEU A 36 -2.98 -11.21 -12.93
CA LEU A 36 -2.51 -10.97 -14.29
C LEU A 36 -2.72 -12.19 -15.20
N LEU A 37 -2.48 -13.40 -14.69
CA LEU A 37 -2.72 -14.66 -15.41
C LEU A 37 -4.20 -14.91 -15.70
N LYS A 38 -5.11 -14.38 -14.87
CA LYS A 38 -6.57 -14.52 -15.05
C LYS A 38 -7.17 -13.51 -16.04
N LEU A 39 -6.40 -12.53 -16.51
CA LEU A 39 -6.92 -11.53 -17.45
C LEU A 39 -7.15 -12.16 -18.83
N PRO A 40 -8.26 -11.84 -19.52
CA PRO A 40 -8.61 -12.43 -20.81
C PRO A 40 -7.52 -12.18 -21.87
N ARG A 41 -6.92 -10.98 -21.89
CA ARG A 41 -5.78 -10.64 -22.77
C ARG A 41 -4.56 -11.54 -22.53
N THR A 42 -4.29 -11.91 -21.28
CA THR A 42 -3.15 -12.76 -20.94
C THR A 42 -3.43 -14.20 -21.32
N LEU A 43 -4.67 -14.67 -21.14
CA LEU A 43 -5.09 -16.01 -21.59
C LEU A 43 -5.00 -16.14 -23.11
N ILE A 44 -5.43 -15.11 -23.85
CA ILE A 44 -5.27 -15.04 -25.31
C ILE A 44 -3.79 -15.09 -25.70
N LEU A 45 -2.92 -14.37 -24.99
CA LEU A 45 -1.47 -14.40 -25.25
C LEU A 45 -0.86 -15.78 -24.93
N LEU A 46 -1.26 -16.38 -23.82
CA LEU A 46 -0.74 -17.68 -23.34
C LEU A 46 -1.14 -18.84 -24.25
N LEU A 47 -2.34 -18.83 -24.82
CA LEU A 47 -2.84 -19.90 -25.69
C LEU A 47 -2.61 -19.57 -27.17
N GLY A 48 -2.94 -18.35 -27.57
CA GLY A 48 -2.86 -17.89 -28.95
C GLY A 48 -1.43 -17.66 -29.44
N GLY A 49 -0.53 -17.16 -28.57
CA GLY A 49 0.87 -16.93 -28.93
C GLY A 49 1.59 -18.21 -29.38
N PRO A 50 1.61 -19.26 -28.54
CA PRO A 50 2.13 -20.58 -28.92
C PRO A 50 1.49 -21.16 -30.17
N LEU A 51 0.17 -21.08 -30.29
CA LEU A 51 -0.56 -21.63 -31.43
C LEU A 51 -0.20 -20.91 -32.74
N ALA A 52 -0.18 -19.58 -32.74
CA ALA A 52 0.23 -18.80 -33.90
C ALA A 52 1.69 -19.08 -34.29
N LEU A 53 2.59 -19.16 -33.31
CA LEU A 53 4.00 -19.46 -33.54
C LEU A 53 4.19 -20.86 -34.14
N LEU A 54 3.40 -21.84 -33.68
CA LEU A 54 3.40 -23.19 -34.23
C LEU A 54 2.90 -23.21 -35.67
N LEU A 55 1.80 -22.50 -35.99
CA LEU A 55 1.22 -22.45 -37.33
C LEU A 55 2.15 -21.78 -38.34
N VAL A 56 2.90 -20.75 -37.93
CA VAL A 56 3.83 -20.02 -38.81
C VAL A 56 5.15 -20.75 -38.99
N SER A 57 5.73 -21.30 -37.92
CA SER A 57 7.09 -21.85 -37.95
C SER A 57 7.16 -23.37 -38.05
N GLY A 58 6.08 -24.08 -37.68
CA GLY A 58 6.08 -25.54 -37.51
C GLY A 58 6.99 -26.07 -36.39
N SER A 59 7.67 -25.18 -35.64
CA SER A 59 8.74 -25.56 -34.72
C SER A 59 8.28 -25.58 -33.26
N TRP A 60 8.24 -26.78 -32.69
CA TRP A 60 7.95 -26.98 -31.27
C TRP A 60 9.00 -26.35 -30.34
N LEU A 61 10.25 -26.24 -30.79
CA LEU A 61 11.32 -25.63 -30.01
C LEU A 61 11.07 -24.13 -29.78
N LEU A 62 10.62 -23.41 -30.81
CA LEU A 62 10.28 -21.99 -30.71
C LEU A 62 9.09 -21.76 -29.78
N VAL A 63 8.09 -22.65 -29.82
CA VAL A 63 6.95 -22.61 -28.90
C VAL A 63 7.40 -22.78 -27.45
N LEU A 64 8.26 -23.77 -27.17
CA LEU A 64 8.78 -24.00 -25.82
C LEU A 64 9.55 -22.79 -25.30
N VAL A 65 10.42 -22.20 -26.12
CA VAL A 65 11.19 -20.99 -25.74
C VAL A 65 10.27 -19.80 -25.47
N PHE A 66 9.26 -19.58 -26.32
CA PHE A 66 8.28 -18.52 -26.13
C PHE A 66 7.50 -18.70 -24.81
N SER A 67 6.95 -19.89 -24.57
CA SER A 67 6.20 -20.17 -23.35
C SER A 67 7.08 -20.05 -22.10
N LEU A 68 8.32 -20.54 -22.15
CA LEU A 68 9.25 -20.48 -21.01
C LEU A 68 9.68 -19.04 -20.69
N SER A 69 9.85 -18.18 -21.69
CA SER A 69 10.22 -16.77 -21.49
C SER A 69 9.04 -15.89 -21.07
N LEU A 70 7.82 -16.26 -21.46
CA LEU A 70 6.61 -15.49 -21.15
C LEU A 70 6.29 -15.45 -19.65
N PHE A 71 6.46 -16.56 -18.92
CA PHE A 71 6.19 -16.60 -17.47
C PHE A 71 7.09 -15.64 -16.65
N PRO A 72 8.42 -15.66 -16.80
CA PRO A 72 9.31 -14.67 -16.18
C PRO A 72 8.99 -13.22 -16.58
N ALA A 73 8.64 -12.98 -17.86
CA ALA A 73 8.27 -11.66 -18.32
C ALA A 73 6.99 -11.15 -17.62
N LEU A 74 5.97 -11.99 -17.50
CA LEU A 74 4.75 -11.67 -16.76
C LEU A 74 5.01 -11.48 -15.26
N TRP A 75 5.90 -12.28 -14.66
CA TRP A 75 6.33 -12.09 -13.27
C TRP A 75 7.02 -10.73 -13.06
N PHE A 76 7.93 -10.37 -13.96
CA PHE A 76 8.60 -9.08 -13.93
C PHE A 76 7.60 -7.92 -14.09
N LEU A 77 6.63 -8.06 -14.99
CA LEU A 77 5.56 -7.09 -15.18
C LEU A 77 4.70 -6.94 -13.91
N ALA A 78 4.33 -8.04 -13.26
CA ALA A 78 3.60 -8.05 -12.00
C ALA A 78 4.36 -7.35 -10.85
N ARG A 79 5.69 -7.38 -10.89
CA ARG A 79 6.55 -6.73 -9.88
C ARG A 79 6.71 -5.22 -10.11
N LYS A 80 6.60 -4.74 -11.35
CA LYS A 80 6.88 -3.33 -11.72
C LYS A 80 6.10 -2.27 -10.93
N PRO A 81 4.77 -2.37 -10.76
CA PRO A 81 4.00 -1.39 -9.99
C PRO A 81 4.52 -1.23 -8.55
N TRP A 82 4.86 -2.34 -7.90
CA TRP A 82 5.32 -2.38 -6.51
C TRP A 82 6.73 -1.82 -6.35
N ASN A 83 7.66 -2.23 -7.23
CA ASN A 83 9.02 -1.67 -7.23
C ASN A 83 8.99 -0.17 -7.50
N MET A 84 8.15 0.30 -8.44
CA MET A 84 8.00 1.73 -8.74
C MET A 84 7.43 2.48 -7.54
N PHE A 85 6.45 1.93 -6.84
CA PHE A 85 5.91 2.53 -5.62
C PHE A 85 6.97 2.67 -4.53
N VAL A 86 7.72 1.59 -4.25
CA VAL A 86 8.81 1.61 -3.26
C VAL A 86 9.88 2.64 -3.65
N ASP A 87 10.32 2.63 -4.91
CA ASP A 87 11.34 3.56 -5.40
C ASP A 87 10.87 5.02 -5.29
N MET A 88 9.66 5.31 -5.74
CA MET A 88 9.06 6.64 -5.65
C MET A 88 9.00 7.12 -4.19
N THR A 89 8.39 6.33 -3.30
CA THR A 89 8.25 6.65 -1.87
C THR A 89 9.60 6.90 -1.18
N LEU A 90 10.62 6.08 -1.48
CA LEU A 90 11.96 6.23 -0.90
C LEU A 90 12.70 7.48 -1.39
N HIS A 91 12.36 8.01 -2.57
CA HIS A 91 12.93 9.25 -3.10
C HIS A 91 12.08 10.50 -2.80
N THR A 92 10.81 10.33 -2.42
CA THR A 92 9.91 11.43 -2.04
C THR A 92 9.90 11.63 -0.52
N ASP A 93 8.83 11.19 0.12
CA ASP A 93 8.48 11.43 1.51
C ASP A 93 9.31 10.60 2.51
N MET A 94 9.84 9.44 2.10
CA MET A 94 10.71 8.62 2.95
C MET A 94 12.21 8.85 2.70
N SER A 95 12.58 9.79 1.82
CA SER A 95 13.98 10.17 1.62
C SER A 95 14.58 10.72 2.92
N ASP A 96 13.83 11.61 3.58
CA ASP A 96 14.07 12.18 4.91
C ASP A 96 12.75 12.17 5.72
N ILE A 97 12.54 11.06 6.43
CA ILE A 97 11.30 10.84 7.20
C ILE A 97 11.13 11.90 8.30
N THR A 98 12.20 12.29 8.99
CA THR A 98 12.12 13.33 10.02
C THR A 98 11.68 14.65 9.41
N LYS A 99 12.28 15.04 8.28
CA LYS A 99 11.91 16.28 7.61
C LYS A 99 10.46 16.25 7.12
N SER A 100 10.03 15.16 6.47
CA SER A 100 8.70 15.09 5.86
C SER A 100 7.58 14.90 6.89
N TYR A 101 7.80 14.09 7.93
CA TYR A 101 6.73 13.68 8.85
C TYR A 101 6.84 14.26 10.26
N LEU A 102 7.98 14.82 10.67
CA LEU A 102 8.18 15.29 12.05
C LEU A 102 8.47 16.79 12.15
N SER A 103 8.67 17.50 11.04
CA SER A 103 8.94 18.95 11.03
C SER A 103 7.71 19.80 11.38
N GLU A 104 6.52 19.37 10.98
CA GLU A 104 5.29 20.14 11.10
C GLU A 104 4.36 19.54 12.15
N ARG A 105 3.53 20.37 12.79
CA ARG A 105 2.59 19.91 13.84
C ARG A 105 1.48 19.01 13.29
N GLY A 106 1.14 19.14 12.00
CA GLY A 106 0.07 18.41 11.34
C GLY A 106 0.49 17.06 10.74
N SER A 107 1.77 16.69 10.81
CA SER A 107 2.28 15.41 10.33
C SER A 107 2.87 14.58 11.46
N CYS A 108 2.87 13.26 11.27
CA CYS A 108 3.60 12.36 12.16
C CYS A 108 3.92 11.03 11.50
N PHE A 109 4.93 10.35 12.03
CA PHE A 109 5.24 8.97 11.67
C PHE A 109 5.40 8.15 12.95
N TRP A 110 4.68 7.03 13.02
CA TRP A 110 4.70 6.13 14.16
C TRP A 110 5.24 4.77 13.76
N VAL A 111 5.89 4.13 14.73
CA VAL A 111 6.37 2.76 14.66
C VAL A 111 5.78 1.96 15.81
N ALA A 112 5.39 0.73 15.52
CA ALA A 112 5.11 -0.28 16.54
C ALA A 112 6.40 -1.05 16.83
N GLU A 113 6.83 -1.05 18.07
CA GLU A 113 8.04 -1.71 18.53
C GLU A 113 7.70 -2.93 19.41
N SER A 114 8.41 -4.03 19.19
CA SER A 114 8.36 -5.24 19.99
C SER A 114 9.77 -5.81 20.11
N ARG A 115 10.24 -6.07 21.35
CA ARG A 115 11.60 -6.57 21.63
C ARG A 115 12.70 -5.76 20.90
N GLU A 116 12.64 -4.43 21.02
CA GLU A 116 13.61 -3.49 20.40
C GLU A 116 13.65 -3.50 18.86
N LYS A 117 12.69 -4.19 18.23
CA LYS A 117 12.53 -4.30 16.78
C LYS A 117 11.27 -3.58 16.34
N VAL A 118 11.38 -2.79 15.27
CA VAL A 118 10.21 -2.23 14.59
C VAL A 118 9.47 -3.35 13.86
N VAL A 119 8.22 -3.57 14.28
CA VAL A 119 7.32 -4.61 13.75
C VAL A 119 6.11 -4.02 13.03
N GLY A 120 5.93 -2.71 13.05
CA GLY A 120 4.90 -2.03 12.30
C GLY A 120 5.18 -0.55 12.13
N MET A 121 4.53 0.08 11.17
CA MET A 121 4.70 1.50 10.88
C MET A 121 3.43 2.10 10.29
N VAL A 122 3.27 3.41 10.43
CA VAL A 122 2.25 4.23 9.76
C VAL A 122 2.72 5.68 9.70
N GLY A 123 2.49 6.34 8.57
CA GLY A 123 2.75 7.76 8.38
C GLY A 123 1.44 8.54 8.21
N ALA A 124 1.46 9.82 8.56
CA ALA A 124 0.36 10.74 8.31
C ALA A 124 0.87 12.11 7.87
N LEU A 125 0.32 12.64 6.77
CA LEU A 125 0.64 13.95 6.22
C LEU A 125 -0.64 14.75 5.97
N PRO A 126 -0.65 16.08 6.15
CA PRO A 126 -1.75 16.91 5.68
C PRO A 126 -1.90 16.78 4.16
N VAL A 127 -3.14 16.80 3.68
CA VAL A 127 -3.42 16.98 2.25
C VAL A 127 -3.38 18.48 1.97
N ASP A 128 -2.39 18.92 1.21
CA ASP A 128 -2.26 20.32 0.79
C ASP A 128 -3.01 20.53 -0.52
N ASP A 129 -4.31 20.83 -0.40
CA ASP A 129 -5.16 21.19 -1.53
C ASP A 129 -5.96 22.45 -1.17
N PRO A 130 -5.66 23.60 -1.81
CA PRO A 130 -6.30 24.88 -1.49
C PRO A 130 -7.78 24.93 -1.88
N THR A 131 -8.28 23.95 -2.62
CA THR A 131 -9.69 23.86 -3.02
C THR A 131 -10.56 23.17 -1.96
N LEU A 132 -9.94 22.47 -1.00
CA LEU A 132 -10.66 21.77 0.05
C LEU A 132 -11.09 22.74 1.15
N MET A 133 -12.39 22.76 1.43
CA MET A 133 -12.95 23.54 2.54
C MET A 133 -12.61 22.94 3.91
N GLU A 134 -12.29 21.64 3.96
CA GLU A 134 -12.03 20.90 5.18
C GLU A 134 -10.58 20.39 5.25
N LYS A 135 -10.00 20.40 6.46
CA LYS A 135 -8.66 19.88 6.70
C LYS A 135 -8.67 18.36 6.62
N ARG A 136 -7.92 17.79 5.68
CA ARG A 136 -7.74 16.33 5.54
C ARG A 136 -6.34 15.89 5.96
N LEU A 137 -6.28 14.73 6.58
CA LEU A 137 -5.04 14.03 6.88
C LEU A 137 -4.97 12.75 6.06
N GLN A 138 -3.90 12.55 5.31
CA GLN A 138 -3.68 11.33 4.56
C GLN A 138 -2.84 10.33 5.36
N LEU A 139 -3.36 9.11 5.51
CA LEU A 139 -2.69 7.99 6.13
C LEU A 139 -1.92 7.22 5.07
N PHE A 140 -0.61 7.05 5.31
CA PHE A 140 0.32 6.33 4.45
C PHE A 140 1.04 5.21 5.19
N HIS A 141 1.70 4.35 4.42
CA HIS A 141 2.73 3.42 4.91
C HIS A 141 2.28 2.51 6.06
N LEU A 142 1.02 2.09 6.07
CA LEU A 142 0.55 1.14 7.08
C LEU A 142 1.09 -0.27 6.77
N PHE A 143 2.09 -0.70 7.53
CA PHE A 143 2.64 -2.05 7.43
C PHE A 143 2.80 -2.68 8.81
N VAL A 144 2.61 -4.00 8.85
CA VAL A 144 2.92 -4.84 10.01
C VAL A 144 3.70 -6.05 9.52
N ASP A 145 4.80 -6.32 10.21
CA ASP A 145 5.67 -7.48 10.02
C ASP A 145 4.83 -8.76 10.08
N THR A 146 5.09 -9.68 9.16
CA THR A 146 4.25 -10.85 8.89
C THR A 146 4.09 -11.74 10.13
N GLU A 147 5.14 -11.84 10.96
CA GLU A 147 5.15 -12.61 12.21
C GLU A 147 4.32 -11.96 13.33
N HIS A 148 3.99 -10.67 13.16
CA HIS A 148 3.28 -9.83 14.14
C HIS A 148 1.85 -9.47 13.71
N ARG A 149 1.39 -10.00 12.56
CA ARG A 149 0.02 -9.79 12.08
C ARG A 149 -1.01 -10.53 12.94
N ARG A 150 -2.28 -10.14 12.80
CA ARG A 150 -3.43 -10.68 13.54
C ARG A 150 -3.37 -10.46 15.07
N GLN A 151 -2.45 -9.63 15.54
CA GLN A 151 -2.31 -9.23 16.96
C GLN A 151 -2.93 -7.85 17.26
N GLY A 152 -3.69 -7.27 16.32
CA GLY A 152 -4.33 -5.97 16.49
C GLY A 152 -3.43 -4.75 16.26
N ILE A 153 -2.14 -4.93 15.95
CA ILE A 153 -1.16 -3.85 15.75
C ILE A 153 -1.61 -2.84 14.67
N ALA A 154 -2.05 -3.33 13.49
CA ALA A 154 -2.51 -2.44 12.43
C ALA A 154 -3.72 -1.59 12.87
N LYS A 155 -4.67 -2.20 13.59
CA LYS A 155 -5.83 -1.50 14.15
C LYS A 155 -5.41 -0.46 15.19
N ALA A 156 -4.41 -0.76 16.00
CA ALA A 156 -3.85 0.18 16.98
C ALA A 156 -3.16 1.37 16.27
N LEU A 157 -2.34 1.12 15.24
CA LEU A 157 -1.70 2.16 14.44
C LEU A 157 -2.71 3.08 13.76
N VAL A 158 -3.75 2.53 13.12
CA VAL A 158 -4.82 3.36 12.52
C VAL A 158 -5.55 4.18 13.59
N ARG A 159 -5.84 3.61 14.77
CA ARG A 159 -6.43 4.37 15.88
C ARG A 159 -5.53 5.51 16.35
N THR A 160 -4.22 5.31 16.39
CA THR A 160 -3.25 6.37 16.70
C THR A 160 -3.36 7.52 15.70
N VAL A 161 -3.44 7.22 14.40
CA VAL A 161 -3.62 8.25 13.36
C VAL A 161 -4.95 8.96 13.50
N LEU A 162 -6.05 8.23 13.69
CA LEU A 162 -7.38 8.83 13.86
C LEU A 162 -7.45 9.73 15.10
N GLN A 163 -6.83 9.33 16.21
CA GLN A 163 -6.77 10.16 17.41
C GLN A 163 -5.94 11.42 17.17
N PHE A 164 -4.75 11.28 16.57
CA PHE A 164 -3.92 12.43 16.19
C PHE A 164 -4.68 13.39 15.27
N ALA A 165 -5.42 12.87 14.29
CA ALA A 165 -6.21 13.68 13.37
C ALA A 165 -7.26 14.52 14.13
N ARG A 166 -7.96 13.91 15.10
CA ARG A 166 -8.90 14.63 15.97
C ARG A 166 -8.20 15.72 16.79
N ASP A 167 -7.08 15.37 17.43
CA ASP A 167 -6.35 16.28 18.31
C ASP A 167 -5.78 17.49 17.55
N GLN A 168 -5.45 17.32 16.26
CA GLN A 168 -4.99 18.38 15.37
C GLN A 168 -6.14 19.12 14.65
N GLY A 169 -7.40 18.74 14.90
CA GLY A 169 -8.57 19.39 14.31
C GLY A 169 -8.76 19.14 12.81
N TYR A 170 -8.34 17.97 12.32
CA TYR A 170 -8.72 17.51 10.98
C TYR A 170 -10.19 17.06 10.98
N SER A 171 -10.88 17.23 9.85
CA SER A 171 -12.25 16.76 9.67
C SER A 171 -12.31 15.34 9.11
N GLU A 172 -11.31 14.97 8.32
CA GLU A 172 -11.33 13.70 7.58
C GLU A 172 -9.94 13.05 7.54
N VAL A 173 -9.92 11.72 7.54
CA VAL A 173 -8.72 10.93 7.26
C VAL A 173 -8.93 10.15 5.97
N VAL A 174 -8.02 10.32 5.02
CA VAL A 174 -8.07 9.67 3.70
C VAL A 174 -6.90 8.72 3.51
N LEU A 175 -7.07 7.70 2.67
CA LEU A 175 -6.00 6.79 2.28
C LEU A 175 -6.28 6.13 0.94
N ASP A 176 -5.23 5.62 0.33
CA ASP A 176 -5.31 4.80 -0.88
C ASP A 176 -4.72 3.41 -0.61
N THR A 177 -5.39 2.37 -1.11
CA THR A 177 -4.88 1.00 -1.03
C THR A 177 -5.18 0.24 -2.31
N SER A 178 -4.30 -0.68 -2.71
CA SER A 178 -4.52 -1.51 -3.89
C SER A 178 -5.63 -2.53 -3.64
N THR A 179 -6.44 -2.81 -4.67
CA THR A 179 -7.44 -3.89 -4.66
C THR A 179 -6.87 -5.29 -4.39
N ILE A 180 -5.56 -5.50 -4.61
CA ILE A 180 -4.86 -6.74 -4.25
C ILE A 180 -4.68 -6.87 -2.73
N GLN A 181 -4.71 -5.77 -1.98
CA GLN A 181 -4.49 -5.73 -0.52
C GLN A 181 -5.80 -6.00 0.25
N LEU A 182 -6.41 -7.15 0.03
CA LEU A 182 -7.72 -7.52 0.62
C LEU A 182 -7.77 -7.36 2.14
N SER A 183 -6.68 -7.72 2.84
CA SER A 183 -6.59 -7.60 4.30
C SER A 183 -6.61 -6.15 4.78
N ALA A 184 -6.01 -5.23 4.01
CA ALA A 184 -6.01 -3.80 4.33
C ALA A 184 -7.40 -3.20 4.09
N MET A 185 -8.05 -3.51 2.96
CA MET A 185 -9.42 -3.08 2.69
C MET A 185 -10.39 -3.51 3.80
N ALA A 186 -10.37 -4.80 4.18
CA ALA A 186 -11.22 -5.30 5.26
C ALA A 186 -10.93 -4.63 6.61
N LEU A 187 -9.66 -4.32 6.90
CA LEU A 187 -9.28 -3.57 8.10
C LEU A 187 -9.93 -2.17 8.09
N TYR A 188 -9.76 -1.41 7.01
CA TYR A 188 -10.28 -0.04 6.92
C TYR A 188 -11.80 -0.01 7.01
N GLU A 189 -12.50 -0.90 6.30
CA GLU A 189 -13.95 -1.03 6.37
C GLU A 189 -14.43 -1.37 7.79
N SER A 190 -13.76 -2.32 8.46
CA SER A 190 -14.09 -2.67 9.85
C SER A 190 -13.84 -1.55 10.86
N MET A 191 -13.07 -0.54 10.46
CA MET A 191 -12.78 0.65 11.25
C MET A 191 -13.66 1.85 10.89
N GLY A 192 -14.57 1.69 9.92
CA GLY A 192 -15.53 2.72 9.52
C GLY A 192 -15.08 3.60 8.36
N PHE A 193 -14.00 3.26 7.67
CA PHE A 193 -13.65 3.94 6.42
C PHE A 193 -14.61 3.53 5.30
N GLN A 194 -14.97 4.49 4.46
CA GLN A 194 -15.86 4.32 3.32
C GLN A 194 -15.08 4.38 2.01
N ARG A 195 -15.39 3.48 1.08
CA ARG A 195 -14.81 3.50 -0.28
C ARG A 195 -15.48 4.59 -1.12
N THR A 196 -14.71 5.46 -1.74
CA THR A 196 -15.24 6.60 -2.49
C THR A 196 -14.87 6.59 -3.97
N GLY A 197 -13.83 5.85 -4.37
CA GLY A 197 -13.42 5.78 -5.77
C GLY A 197 -12.35 4.73 -6.04
N GLN A 198 -12.06 4.54 -7.33
CA GLN A 198 -10.95 3.71 -7.78
C GLN A 198 -10.16 4.42 -8.88
N PHE A 199 -8.86 4.24 -8.89
CA PHE A 199 -7.96 4.82 -9.89
C PHE A 199 -6.73 3.93 -10.09
N PHE A 200 -5.92 4.24 -11.10
CA PHE A 200 -4.62 3.60 -11.29
C PHE A 200 -3.52 4.60 -10.93
N PHE A 201 -2.74 4.30 -9.90
CA PHE A 201 -1.69 5.20 -9.41
C PHE A 201 -0.53 5.39 -10.41
N CYS A 202 -0.33 4.44 -11.34
CA CYS A 202 0.66 4.55 -12.41
C CYS A 202 0.29 3.71 -13.64
N ILE A 203 1.06 3.89 -14.72
CA ILE A 203 0.87 3.13 -15.97
C ILE A 203 1.04 1.62 -15.76
N TRP A 204 1.99 1.20 -14.92
CA TRP A 204 2.23 -0.22 -14.65
C TRP A 204 1.04 -0.86 -13.93
N ALA A 205 0.43 -0.16 -12.97
CA ALA A 205 -0.76 -0.63 -12.28
C ALA A 205 -1.94 -0.87 -13.25
N ARG A 206 -2.10 0.01 -14.23
CA ARG A 206 -3.07 -0.15 -15.33
C ARG A 206 -2.73 -1.34 -16.23
N LEU A 207 -1.46 -1.52 -16.56
CA LEU A 207 -0.99 -2.66 -17.37
C LEU A 207 -1.21 -4.00 -16.69
N VAL A 208 -1.19 -4.08 -15.36
CA VAL A 208 -1.52 -5.31 -14.64
C VAL A 208 -2.98 -5.38 -14.17
N ALA A 209 -3.80 -4.38 -14.51
CA ALA A 209 -5.19 -4.23 -14.08
C ALA A 209 -5.37 -4.33 -12.56
N VAL A 210 -4.48 -3.68 -11.81
CA VAL A 210 -4.53 -3.57 -10.35
C VAL A 210 -4.86 -2.12 -9.97
N PRO A 211 -6.15 -1.77 -9.82
CA PRO A 211 -6.52 -0.44 -9.36
C PRO A 211 -6.26 -0.26 -7.86
N SER A 212 -6.09 0.99 -7.47
CA SER A 212 -6.16 1.47 -6.09
C SER A 212 -7.58 1.95 -5.77
N VAL A 213 -7.99 1.81 -4.52
CA VAL A 213 -9.26 2.26 -3.97
C VAL A 213 -8.97 3.41 -3.02
N HIS A 214 -9.71 4.50 -3.18
CA HIS A 214 -9.71 5.64 -2.26
C HIS A 214 -10.68 5.39 -1.12
N PHE A 215 -10.22 5.63 0.10
CA PHE A 215 -11.01 5.50 1.33
C PHE A 215 -11.03 6.83 2.09
N ILE A 216 -12.18 7.13 2.68
CA ILE A 216 -12.39 8.31 3.54
C ILE A 216 -12.97 7.88 4.89
N TYR A 217 -12.54 8.55 5.95
CA TYR A 217 -13.12 8.46 7.28
C TYR A 217 -13.46 9.86 7.77
N HIS A 218 -14.73 10.13 8.00
CA HIS A 218 -15.17 11.40 8.59
C HIS A 218 -15.03 11.33 10.11
N LEU A 219 -14.32 12.30 10.68
CA LEU A 219 -14.16 12.43 12.12
C LEU A 219 -15.44 13.05 12.70
N PRO A 220 -15.97 12.50 13.80
CA PRO A 220 -17.14 13.09 14.44
C PRO A 220 -16.81 14.50 14.95
N SER A 221 -17.62 15.48 14.54
CA SER A 221 -17.46 16.88 14.98
C SER A 221 -17.55 16.97 16.50
N ALA A 222 -16.68 17.78 17.11
CA ALA A 222 -16.58 17.97 18.56
C ALA A 222 -17.84 18.60 19.20
N GLN A 223 -18.86 18.96 18.43
CA GLN A 223 -20.10 19.60 18.91
C GLN A 223 -21.25 18.64 19.28
N ALA A 224 -21.10 17.32 19.16
CA ALA A 224 -22.19 16.36 19.42
C ALA A 224 -22.21 15.74 20.84
N GLY A 225 -21.54 16.33 21.82
CA GLY A 225 -21.34 15.75 23.16
C GLY A 225 -21.65 16.66 24.34
N GLY A 226 -22.50 17.67 24.18
CA GLY A 226 -22.94 18.56 25.25
C GLY A 226 -24.46 18.69 25.28
N LEU A 227 -25.11 17.76 25.99
CA LEU A 227 -26.45 17.89 26.55
C LEU A 227 -26.41 17.38 27.99
#